data_AF-A0A9P3JCC7-F1
#
_entry.id   AF-A0A9P3JCC7-F1
#
_cell.length_a   1.000
_cell.length_b   1.000
_cell.length_c   1.000
_cell.angle_alpha   90.00
_cell.angle_beta   90.00
_cell.angle_gamma   90.00
#
_symmetry.space_group_name_H-M   'P 1'
#
loop_
_entity.id
_entity.type
_entity.pdbx_description
1 polymer ?
#
loop_
_entity_poly.entity_id
_entity_poly.type
_entity_poly.pdbx_seq_one_letter_code
_entity_poly.pdbx_strand_id
1 'polypeptide(L)'
;MTAQYSTETKPVPLQVRIGGECNPAAKILNDPHLVGAHGTHFDFNGRPDKAFCLLTDRNLHVNMLLRGYYDESTDNAAVVVDGKAVHTWIKELGLIWTAKGVDHKVHLAARSGKQQERGDGFMKIIEIDGEEIPRMQVGDSVTSDGGLTIQFRGLEKEGPYDVDYYLLSIDGLISLDLRLRVANPKLQTPTEAEAHINVGIAELEHTDEIHGVLGQTYREDHAARAVDFQHLVATLHHPVSADGAEGAGFLDGTPRSYEASDVLAVDCAYTAYARARQVMPVQQMP
;
A
#
# COMPACT_ATOMS: atom_id res chain seq x y z
N MET A 1 -27.98 21.39 1.94
CA MET A 1 -28.28 19.96 1.93
C MET A 1 -27.13 19.27 2.63
N THR A 2 -27.39 18.80 3.84
CA THR A 2 -26.44 18.12 4.72
C THR A 2 -26.05 16.82 4.06
N ALA A 3 -24.74 16.61 3.82
CA ALA A 3 -24.23 15.31 3.40
C ALA A 3 -24.64 14.29 4.47
N GLN A 4 -25.48 13.34 4.08
CA GLN A 4 -25.82 12.21 4.94
C GLN A 4 -24.56 11.36 5.04
N TYR A 5 -23.98 11.30 6.24
CA TYR A 5 -23.06 10.22 6.57
C TYR A 5 -23.85 8.93 6.44
N SER A 6 -23.45 8.05 5.51
CA SER A 6 -23.92 6.67 5.51
C SER A 6 -23.47 6.05 6.83
N THR A 7 -24.41 5.87 7.76
CA THR A 7 -24.14 5.33 9.10
C THR A 7 -24.16 3.79 9.12
N GLU A 8 -23.96 3.11 7.99
CA GLU A 8 -24.23 1.68 7.95
C GLU A 8 -23.32 0.86 7.02
N THR A 9 -22.01 1.04 7.12
CA THR A 9 -21.07 -0.06 6.88
C THR A 9 -20.03 -0.08 7.98
N LYS A 10 -20.23 -0.93 9.00
CA LYS A 10 -19.10 -1.37 9.83
C LYS A 10 -18.04 -1.93 8.88
N PRO A 11 -16.77 -1.50 8.94
CA PRO A 11 -15.73 -2.10 8.12
C PRO A 11 -15.67 -3.58 8.48
N VAL A 12 -15.85 -4.45 7.49
CA VAL A 12 -15.54 -5.86 7.63
C VAL A 12 -14.02 -5.92 7.75
N PRO A 13 -13.45 -6.37 8.88
CA PRO A 13 -12.01 -6.53 9.01
C PRO A 13 -11.60 -7.75 8.19
N LEU A 14 -11.43 -7.55 6.89
CA LEU A 14 -10.69 -8.46 6.04
C LEU A 14 -9.26 -7.93 6.05
N GLN A 15 -8.35 -8.70 6.66
CA GLN A 15 -6.92 -8.44 6.60
C GLN A 15 -6.52 -8.31 5.14
N VAL A 16 -6.23 -7.09 4.72
CA VAL A 16 -5.66 -6.82 3.41
C VAL A 16 -4.17 -7.01 3.53
N ARG A 17 -3.60 -7.81 2.63
CA ARG A 17 -2.16 -8.07 2.57
C ARG A 17 -1.62 -7.57 1.24
N ILE A 18 -0.59 -6.75 1.33
CA ILE A 18 0.27 -6.39 0.21
C ILE A 18 1.53 -7.25 0.31
N GLY A 19 1.81 -8.04 -0.73
CA GLY A 19 2.88 -9.04 -0.76
C GLY A 19 2.50 -10.40 -0.14
N GLY A 20 1.23 -10.80 -0.22
CA GLY A 20 0.73 -12.10 0.24
C GLY A 20 1.06 -13.27 -0.70
N GLU A 21 0.93 -14.51 -0.21
CA GLU A 21 1.17 -15.72 -1.01
C GLU A 21 0.23 -15.80 -2.23
N CYS A 22 0.84 -15.96 -3.42
CA CYS A 22 0.15 -16.27 -4.67
C CYS A 22 -0.80 -17.47 -4.51
N ASN A 23 -2.04 -17.34 -4.97
CA ASN A 23 -2.86 -18.53 -5.20
C ASN A 23 -2.30 -19.28 -6.41
N PRO A 24 -1.83 -20.53 -6.28
CA PRO A 24 -1.22 -21.27 -7.39
C PRO A 24 -2.17 -21.54 -8.58
N ALA A 25 -3.49 -21.35 -8.40
CA ALA A 25 -4.49 -21.50 -9.46
C ALA A 25 -4.73 -20.23 -10.28
N ALA A 26 -4.39 -19.05 -9.75
CA ALA A 26 -4.40 -17.80 -10.50
C ALA A 26 -2.97 -17.52 -10.95
N LYS A 27 -2.74 -17.31 -12.25
CA LYS A 27 -1.45 -16.82 -12.73
C LYS A 27 -1.29 -15.36 -12.33
N ILE A 28 -1.01 -15.17 -11.05
CA ILE A 28 -0.55 -13.94 -10.41
C ILE A 28 0.94 -13.90 -10.72
N LEU A 29 1.36 -12.94 -11.52
CA LEU A 29 2.67 -12.94 -12.17
C LEU A 29 3.47 -11.65 -11.89
N ASN A 30 2.92 -10.70 -11.14
CA ASN A 30 3.56 -9.41 -10.89
C ASN A 30 3.45 -8.98 -9.42
N ASP A 31 4.48 -8.32 -8.92
CA ASP A 31 4.48 -7.68 -7.60
C ASP A 31 4.26 -6.15 -7.71
N PRO A 32 3.71 -5.49 -6.67
CA PRO A 32 3.07 -6.06 -5.49
C PRO A 32 1.74 -6.78 -5.77
N HIS A 33 1.55 -7.91 -5.09
CA HIS A 33 0.25 -8.55 -4.93
C HIS A 33 -0.63 -7.75 -3.98
N LEU A 34 -1.84 -7.41 -4.43
CA LEU A 34 -2.82 -6.67 -3.66
C LEU A 34 -4.04 -7.54 -3.36
N VAL A 35 -4.48 -7.47 -2.10
CA VAL A 35 -5.73 -8.08 -1.65
C VAL A 35 -6.64 -6.97 -1.15
N GLY A 36 -7.62 -6.56 -1.93
CA GLY A 36 -8.61 -5.54 -1.57
C GLY A 36 -9.72 -6.04 -0.64
N ALA A 37 -10.72 -5.18 -0.44
CA ALA A 37 -11.94 -5.57 0.25
C ALA A 37 -12.59 -6.82 -0.38
N HIS A 38 -13.29 -7.59 0.44
CA HIS A 38 -13.95 -8.84 0.04
C HIS A 38 -13.02 -9.91 -0.55
N GLY A 39 -11.70 -9.81 -0.28
CA GLY A 39 -10.70 -10.74 -0.79
C GLY A 39 -10.48 -10.59 -2.29
N THR A 40 -10.60 -9.38 -2.83
CA THR A 40 -10.29 -9.12 -4.24
C THR A 40 -8.78 -9.23 -4.47
N HIS A 41 -8.32 -10.21 -5.26
CA HIS A 41 -6.90 -10.38 -5.55
C HIS A 41 -6.53 -9.81 -6.93
N PHE A 42 -5.48 -9.01 -7.00
CA PHE A 42 -4.91 -8.54 -8.27
C PHE A 42 -3.47 -8.09 -8.11
N ASP A 43 -2.75 -8.04 -9.22
CA ASP A 43 -1.39 -7.50 -9.26
C ASP A 43 -1.38 -6.06 -9.75
N PHE A 44 -0.48 -5.26 -9.19
CA PHE A 44 -0.20 -3.93 -9.67
C PHE A 44 1.30 -3.73 -9.75
N ASN A 45 1.88 -3.89 -10.94
CA ASN A 45 3.31 -3.76 -11.15
C ASN A 45 3.76 -2.29 -11.23
N GLY A 46 2.90 -1.41 -11.73
CA GLY A 46 3.21 0.00 -11.87
C GLY A 46 4.50 0.23 -12.65
N ARG A 47 5.37 1.11 -12.14
CA ARG A 47 6.66 1.44 -12.74
C ARG A 47 7.74 1.61 -11.68
N PRO A 48 8.98 1.18 -11.96
CA PRO A 48 10.12 1.48 -11.10
C PRO A 48 10.27 2.98 -10.88
N ASP A 49 10.66 3.34 -9.66
CA ASP A 49 11.01 4.70 -9.24
C ASP A 49 9.86 5.70 -9.40
N LYS A 50 8.63 5.22 -9.17
CA LYS A 50 7.40 6.00 -9.20
C LYS A 50 6.57 5.77 -7.95
N ALA A 51 5.94 6.85 -7.49
CA ALA A 51 4.94 6.80 -6.44
C ALA A 51 3.55 6.56 -7.04
N PHE A 52 2.74 5.77 -6.35
CA PHE A 52 1.37 5.46 -6.73
C PHE A 52 0.46 5.60 -5.53
N CYS A 53 -0.72 6.19 -5.75
CA CYS A 53 -1.78 6.31 -4.77
C CYS A 53 -2.40 4.95 -4.48
N LEU A 54 -2.03 4.38 -3.33
CA LEU A 54 -2.53 3.11 -2.85
C LEU A 54 -3.97 3.25 -2.38
N LEU A 55 -4.22 4.23 -1.51
CA LEU A 55 -5.56 4.59 -1.07
C LEU A 55 -5.65 6.09 -0.77
N THR A 56 -6.83 6.68 -0.98
CA THR A 56 -7.12 8.07 -0.68
C THR A 56 -8.58 8.23 -0.34
N ASP A 57 -8.84 8.97 0.72
CA ASP A 57 -10.15 9.39 1.20
C ASP A 57 -10.09 10.87 1.61
N ARG A 58 -11.20 11.39 2.13
CA ARG A 58 -11.33 12.76 2.61
C ARG A 58 -10.33 13.14 3.68
N ASN A 59 -9.85 12.24 4.53
CA ASN A 59 -8.93 12.60 5.62
C ASN A 59 -7.64 11.79 5.64
N LEU A 60 -7.44 10.92 4.65
CA LEU A 60 -6.28 10.04 4.56
C LEU A 60 -5.84 9.91 3.10
N HIS A 61 -4.54 9.97 2.85
CA HIS A 61 -3.92 9.68 1.57
C HIS A 61 -2.69 8.82 1.82
N VAL A 62 -2.55 7.72 1.09
CA VAL A 62 -1.41 6.82 1.21
C VAL A 62 -0.86 6.54 -0.17
N ASN A 63 0.43 6.78 -0.33
CA ASN A 63 1.17 6.36 -1.50
C ASN A 63 2.16 5.26 -1.16
N MET A 64 2.46 4.47 -2.17
CA MET A 64 3.60 3.57 -2.21
C MET A 64 4.57 4.04 -3.28
N LEU A 65 5.87 4.08 -2.96
CA LEU A 65 6.93 4.22 -3.96
C LEU A 65 7.42 2.83 -4.34
N LEU A 66 7.39 2.54 -5.63
CA LEU A 66 7.79 1.24 -6.18
C LEU A 66 9.23 1.27 -6.66
N ARG A 67 10.01 0.24 -6.33
CA ARG A 67 11.38 0.05 -6.82
C ARG A 67 11.42 -1.20 -7.70
N GLY A 68 12.06 -1.07 -8.85
CA GLY A 68 12.17 -2.17 -9.81
C GLY A 68 13.21 -3.21 -9.42
N TYR A 69 12.92 -4.47 -9.75
CA TYR A 69 13.89 -5.56 -9.77
C TYR A 69 13.77 -6.36 -11.06
N TYR A 70 14.91 -6.88 -11.55
CA TYR A 70 14.90 -7.71 -12.75
C TYR A 70 14.63 -9.15 -12.35
N ASP A 71 13.72 -9.79 -13.09
CA ASP A 71 13.61 -11.24 -13.05
C ASP A 71 14.35 -11.81 -14.26
N GLU A 72 15.35 -12.66 -14.01
CA GLU A 72 16.02 -13.44 -15.04
C GLU A 72 15.17 -14.66 -15.47
N SER A 73 14.06 -14.93 -14.77
CA SER A 73 13.09 -15.94 -15.15
C SER A 73 12.30 -15.51 -16.39
N THR A 74 11.96 -16.48 -17.23
CA THR A 74 11.28 -16.28 -18.53
C THR A 74 9.77 -16.07 -18.41
N ASP A 75 9.26 -15.65 -17.25
CA ASP A 75 7.82 -15.48 -17.06
C ASP A 75 7.34 -14.14 -17.66
N ASN A 76 6.53 -14.27 -18.70
CA ASN A 76 6.16 -13.23 -19.68
C ASN A 76 5.17 -12.14 -19.17
N ALA A 77 5.16 -11.81 -17.88
CA ALA A 77 4.19 -10.85 -17.31
C ALA A 77 4.78 -9.53 -16.82
N ALA A 78 6.10 -9.46 -16.70
CA ALA A 78 6.76 -8.27 -16.23
C ALA A 78 6.65 -7.10 -17.23
N VAL A 79 6.61 -5.87 -16.72
CA VAL A 79 6.78 -4.69 -17.58
C VAL A 79 8.17 -4.73 -18.19
N VAL A 80 8.27 -4.65 -19.51
CA VAL A 80 9.57 -4.65 -20.19
C VAL A 80 10.15 -3.24 -20.17
N VAL A 81 11.24 -3.04 -19.44
CA VAL A 81 12.04 -1.81 -19.44
C VAL A 81 13.41 -2.13 -20.03
N ASP A 82 13.81 -1.42 -21.08
CA ASP A 82 15.08 -1.63 -21.80
C ASP A 82 15.34 -3.09 -22.22
N GLY A 83 14.27 -3.79 -22.61
CA GLY A 83 14.33 -5.19 -23.05
C GLY A 83 14.41 -6.22 -21.93
N LYS A 84 14.25 -5.80 -20.66
CA LYS A 84 14.24 -6.68 -19.49
C LYS A 84 12.87 -6.69 -18.81
N ALA A 85 12.44 -7.87 -18.39
CA ALA A 85 11.33 -8.06 -17.49
C ALA A 85 11.62 -7.35 -16.15
N VAL A 86 10.78 -6.37 -15.78
CA VAL A 86 10.87 -5.67 -14.50
C VAL A 86 9.60 -5.87 -13.71
N HIS A 87 9.78 -6.37 -12.49
CA HIS A 87 8.78 -6.35 -11.45
C HIS A 87 9.08 -5.25 -10.45
N THR A 88 8.14 -4.94 -9.55
CA THR A 88 8.39 -3.95 -8.52
C THR A 88 8.02 -4.42 -7.13
N TRP A 89 8.62 -3.80 -6.12
CA TRP A 89 8.19 -3.93 -4.73
C TRP A 89 8.03 -2.57 -4.08
N ILE A 90 7.27 -2.51 -2.99
CA ILE A 90 7.13 -1.28 -2.22
C ILE A 90 8.43 -1.00 -1.48
N LYS A 91 9.01 0.16 -1.76
CA LYS A 91 10.24 0.63 -1.15
C LYS A 91 9.99 1.65 -0.05
N GLU A 92 9.02 2.52 -0.29
CA GLU A 92 8.67 3.60 0.61
C GLU A 92 7.15 3.73 0.71
N LEU A 93 6.69 4.21 1.87
CA LEU A 93 5.31 4.57 2.12
C LEU A 93 5.24 6.00 2.59
N GLY A 94 4.25 6.72 2.08
CA GLY A 94 3.93 8.06 2.51
C GLY A 94 2.47 8.09 2.91
N LEU A 95 2.19 8.51 4.14
CA LEU A 95 0.82 8.74 4.60
C LEU A 95 0.68 10.23 4.87
N ILE A 96 -0.41 10.82 4.38
CA ILE A 96 -0.84 12.18 4.68
C ILE A 96 -2.24 12.09 5.27
N TRP A 97 -2.47 12.71 6.41
CA TRP A 97 -3.79 12.72 7.04
C TRP A 97 -4.08 14.07 7.66
N THR A 98 -5.34 14.33 8.00
CA THR A 98 -5.74 15.55 8.71
C THR A 98 -6.25 15.21 10.09
N ALA A 99 -5.65 15.80 11.11
CA ALA A 99 -6.09 15.69 12.49
C ALA A 99 -6.26 17.09 13.07
N LYS A 100 -7.39 17.35 13.73
CA LYS A 100 -7.69 18.64 14.39
C LYS A 100 -7.53 19.87 13.46
N GLY A 101 -7.81 19.69 12.16
CA GLY A 101 -7.70 20.75 11.15
C GLY A 101 -6.29 21.01 10.63
N VAL A 102 -5.30 20.19 11.00
CA VAL A 102 -3.92 20.28 10.54
C VAL A 102 -3.56 19.03 9.75
N ASP A 103 -2.85 19.22 8.64
CA ASP A 103 -2.34 18.12 7.83
C ASP A 103 -1.02 17.63 8.42
N HIS A 104 -0.92 16.32 8.61
CA HIS A 104 0.25 15.61 9.11
C HIS A 104 0.76 14.62 8.07
N LYS A 105 2.03 14.26 8.18
CA LYS A 105 2.73 13.38 7.23
C LYS A 105 3.62 12.40 7.96
N VAL A 106 3.69 11.18 7.44
CA VAL A 106 4.73 10.22 7.78
C VAL A 106 5.31 9.60 6.52
N HIS A 107 6.64 9.56 6.45
CA HIS A 107 7.39 8.87 5.41
C HIS A 107 8.20 7.72 6.02
N LEU A 108 8.09 6.55 5.42
CA LEU A 108 8.79 5.34 5.81
C LEU A 108 9.56 4.82 4.60
N ALA A 109 10.85 4.53 4.76
CA ALA A 109 11.67 3.98 3.68
C ALA A 109 12.47 2.77 4.13
N ALA A 110 12.48 1.71 3.33
CA ALA A 110 13.30 0.53 3.57
C ALA A 110 14.77 0.76 3.17
N ARG A 111 15.71 0.05 3.79
CA ARG A 111 17.14 0.10 3.46
C ARG A 111 17.44 -0.60 2.13
N SER A 112 18.47 -0.13 1.43
CA SER A 112 19.05 -0.85 0.29
C SER A 112 20.33 -1.54 0.76
N GLY A 113 20.62 -2.75 0.25
CA GLY A 113 21.88 -3.42 0.52
C GLY A 113 21.80 -4.94 0.54
N LYS A 114 22.89 -5.58 0.11
CA LYS A 114 23.04 -7.03 -0.09
C LYS A 114 23.01 -7.91 1.17
N GLN A 115 22.85 -7.33 2.36
CA GLN A 115 22.98 -8.07 3.59
C GLN A 115 21.61 -8.44 4.15
N GLN A 116 21.32 -9.74 4.05
CA GLN A 116 20.11 -10.37 4.55
C GLN A 116 20.09 -10.42 6.09
N GLU A 117 21.26 -10.31 6.74
CA GLU A 117 21.44 -10.51 8.19
C GLU A 117 21.76 -9.20 8.92
N ARG A 118 20.96 -8.15 8.70
CA ARG A 118 21.09 -6.93 9.48
C ARG A 118 20.38 -7.09 10.82
N GLY A 119 21.13 -7.50 11.84
CA GLY A 119 20.65 -7.61 13.23
C GLY A 119 20.20 -6.28 13.85
N ASP A 120 20.38 -5.15 13.14
CA ASP A 120 19.86 -3.84 13.54
C ASP A 120 18.53 -3.49 12.86
N GLY A 121 18.08 -4.23 11.84
CA GLY A 121 16.81 -4.06 11.11
C GLY A 121 16.93 -3.43 9.70
N PHE A 122 15.82 -3.44 8.96
CA PHE A 122 15.66 -3.00 7.56
C PHE A 122 15.04 -1.61 7.38
N MET A 123 14.41 -1.01 8.39
CA MET A 123 13.94 0.38 8.28
C MET A 123 15.11 1.37 8.13
N LYS A 124 15.07 2.23 7.11
CA LYS A 124 16.08 3.25 6.81
C LYS A 124 15.71 4.59 7.44
N ILE A 125 14.51 5.06 7.14
CA ILE A 125 13.99 6.38 7.54
C ILE A 125 12.59 6.17 8.09
N ILE A 126 12.33 6.83 9.20
CA ILE A 126 10.99 7.19 9.64
C ILE A 126 11.03 8.71 9.83
N GLU A 127 10.22 9.44 9.07
CA GLU A 127 10.12 10.90 9.17
C GLU A 127 8.67 11.25 9.48
N ILE A 128 8.46 12.05 10.52
CA ILE A 128 7.14 12.52 10.95
C ILE A 128 7.13 14.04 10.85
N ASP A 129 6.21 14.59 10.07
CA ASP A 129 6.05 16.04 9.86
C ASP A 129 7.36 16.78 9.49
N GLY A 130 8.25 16.12 8.74
CA GLY A 130 9.54 16.67 8.31
C GLY A 130 10.70 16.44 9.29
N GLU A 131 10.45 15.78 10.43
CA GLU A 131 11.48 15.42 11.41
C GLU A 131 11.80 13.92 11.33
N GLU A 132 13.04 13.58 10.99
CA GLU A 132 13.52 12.21 11.04
C GLU A 132 13.65 11.76 12.50
N ILE A 133 12.97 10.68 12.86
CA ILE A 133 13.11 10.13 14.20
C ILE A 133 14.36 9.25 14.30
N PRO A 134 15.01 9.20 15.47
CA PRO A 134 16.12 8.29 15.69
C PRO A 134 15.72 6.83 15.41
N ARG A 135 16.71 6.02 15.06
CA ARG A 135 16.50 4.57 14.85
C ARG A 135 15.84 3.94 16.08
N MET A 136 14.65 3.38 15.86
CA MET A 136 13.91 2.62 16.88
C MET A 136 14.60 1.29 17.19
N GLN A 137 14.54 0.89 18.45
CA GLN A 137 14.89 -0.41 18.98
C GLN A 137 13.63 -1.25 19.25
N VAL A 138 13.80 -2.56 19.42
CA VAL A 138 12.68 -3.46 19.71
C VAL A 138 11.99 -3.03 21.01
N GLY A 139 10.67 -2.83 20.94
CA GLY A 139 9.85 -2.33 22.04
C GLY A 139 9.66 -0.81 22.06
N ASP A 140 10.40 -0.07 21.23
CA ASP A 140 10.21 1.38 21.13
C ASP A 140 8.85 1.71 20.52
N SER A 141 8.31 2.85 20.95
CA SER A 141 7.10 3.45 20.44
C SER A 141 7.30 4.96 20.29
N VAL A 142 6.84 5.51 19.18
CA VAL A 142 6.75 6.95 18.95
C VAL A 142 5.29 7.33 18.71
N THR A 143 4.91 8.52 19.17
CA THR A 143 3.58 9.09 18.93
C THR A 143 3.69 10.52 18.43
N SER A 144 2.70 11.02 17.71
CA SER A 144 2.61 12.42 17.30
C SER A 144 1.31 13.09 17.76
N ASP A 145 1.28 14.42 17.77
CA ASP A 145 0.08 15.21 18.12
C ASP A 145 -1.11 14.99 17.17
N GLY A 146 -0.81 14.48 15.97
CA GLY A 146 -1.75 14.08 14.95
C GLY A 146 -2.41 12.71 15.17
N GLY A 147 -2.15 12.05 16.30
CA GLY A 147 -2.71 10.73 16.62
C GLY A 147 -2.00 9.56 15.93
N LEU A 148 -0.79 9.78 15.38
CA LEU A 148 0.05 8.71 14.87
C LEU A 148 0.68 7.96 16.06
N THR A 149 0.72 6.63 15.97
CA THR A 149 1.57 5.77 16.79
C THR A 149 2.35 4.85 15.87
N ILE A 150 3.66 4.69 16.10
CA ILE A 150 4.49 3.67 15.45
C ILE A 150 5.20 2.88 16.54
N GLN A 151 5.11 1.56 16.48
CA GLN A 151 5.78 0.63 17.40
C GLN A 151 6.69 -0.31 16.63
N PHE A 152 7.92 -0.50 17.09
CA PHE A 152 8.79 -1.56 16.58
C PHE A 152 8.64 -2.80 17.45
N ARG A 153 7.94 -3.82 16.96
CA ARG A 153 7.59 -5.02 17.76
C ARG A 153 8.73 -6.01 17.84
N GLY A 154 9.60 -6.06 16.83
CA GLY A 154 10.77 -6.90 16.87
C GLY A 154 11.25 -7.38 15.52
N LEU A 155 12.27 -8.22 15.60
CA LEU A 155 12.82 -8.98 14.49
C LEU A 155 12.21 -10.38 14.55
N GLU A 156 11.40 -10.71 13.56
CA GLU A 156 10.79 -12.03 13.40
C GLU A 156 11.50 -12.83 12.30
N LYS A 157 11.29 -14.15 12.29
CA LYS A 157 11.71 -15.02 11.20
C LYS A 157 10.50 -15.45 10.38
N GLU A 158 10.52 -15.18 9.09
CA GLU A 158 9.55 -15.72 8.13
C GLU A 158 10.30 -16.67 7.18
N GLY A 159 10.31 -17.96 7.52
CA GLY A 159 11.15 -18.95 6.85
C GLY A 159 12.65 -18.61 7.01
N PRO A 160 13.42 -18.45 5.92
CA PRO A 160 14.84 -18.09 6.00
C PRO A 160 15.09 -16.58 6.22
N TYR A 161 14.05 -15.74 6.15
CA TYR A 161 14.21 -14.29 6.15
C TYR A 161 14.09 -13.70 7.56
N ASP A 162 14.99 -12.76 7.87
CA ASP A 162 14.74 -11.78 8.94
C ASP A 162 13.69 -10.78 8.47
N VAL A 163 12.78 -10.43 9.37
CA VAL A 163 11.67 -9.51 9.11
C VAL A 163 11.58 -8.50 10.25
N ASP A 164 11.65 -7.21 9.94
CA ASP A 164 11.23 -6.19 10.92
C ASP A 164 9.70 -6.15 10.95
N TYR A 165 9.12 -6.15 12.14
CA TYR A 165 7.69 -5.98 12.32
C TYR A 165 7.36 -4.68 13.04
N TYR A 166 6.67 -3.78 12.34
CA TYR A 166 6.16 -2.52 12.88
C TYR A 166 4.64 -2.50 12.88
N LEU A 167 4.07 -1.90 13.94
CA LEU A 167 2.67 -1.50 13.95
C LEU A 167 2.60 0.00 13.78
N LEU A 168 1.79 0.47 12.85
CA LEU A 168 1.50 1.90 12.69
C LEU A 168 -0.01 2.10 12.80
N SER A 169 -0.46 3.06 13.61
CA SER A 169 -1.86 3.46 13.65
C SER A 169 -2.01 4.97 13.57
N ILE A 170 -3.07 5.42 12.91
CA ILE A 170 -3.54 6.80 12.96
C ILE A 170 -4.97 6.75 13.52
N ASP A 171 -5.17 7.40 14.67
CA ASP A 171 -6.41 7.34 15.44
C ASP A 171 -7.66 7.54 14.58
N GLY A 172 -8.53 6.52 14.58
CA GLY A 172 -9.81 6.55 13.88
C GLY A 172 -9.71 6.59 12.34
N LEU A 173 -8.54 6.34 11.75
CA LEU A 173 -8.34 6.35 10.30
C LEU A 173 -7.79 5.03 9.76
N ILE A 174 -6.64 4.56 10.25
CA ILE A 174 -5.99 3.37 9.69
C ILE A 174 -5.05 2.71 10.70
N SER A 175 -5.00 1.38 10.67
CA SER A 175 -4.02 0.56 11.40
C SER A 175 -3.30 -0.35 10.40
N LEU A 176 -1.97 -0.33 10.42
CA LEU A 176 -1.08 -1.02 9.50
C LEU A 176 -0.12 -1.97 10.21
N ASP A 177 0.02 -3.16 9.63
CA ASP A 177 1.06 -4.15 9.91
C ASP A 177 2.17 -4.02 8.85
N LEU A 178 3.32 -3.47 9.22
CA LEU A 178 4.43 -3.31 8.28
C LEU A 178 5.49 -4.37 8.52
N ARG A 179 5.80 -5.14 7.48
CA ARG A 179 6.82 -6.19 7.50
C ARG A 179 7.90 -5.85 6.51
N LEU A 180 9.10 -5.53 6.99
CA LEU A 180 10.23 -5.19 6.13
C LEU A 180 11.19 -6.36 6.05
N ARG A 181 11.55 -6.74 4.84
CA ARG A 181 12.52 -7.82 4.60
C ARG A 181 13.22 -7.64 3.27
N VAL A 182 14.33 -8.33 3.10
CA VAL A 182 14.99 -8.49 1.78
C VAL A 182 14.20 -9.41 0.87
N ALA A 183 14.35 -9.21 -0.44
CA ALA A 183 13.79 -10.10 -1.46
C ALA A 183 14.31 -11.55 -1.37
N ASN A 184 13.79 -12.46 -2.18
CA ASN A 184 14.37 -13.80 -2.27
C ASN A 184 15.81 -13.75 -2.83
N PRO A 185 16.80 -14.51 -2.31
CA PRO A 185 18.16 -14.54 -2.84
C PRO A 185 18.24 -14.73 -4.37
N LYS A 186 17.29 -15.47 -4.96
CA LYS A 186 17.22 -15.67 -6.42
C LYS A 186 16.90 -14.39 -7.22
N LEU A 187 16.25 -13.43 -6.57
CA LEU A 187 15.87 -12.12 -7.13
C LEU A 187 16.84 -11.01 -6.69
N GLN A 188 17.85 -11.34 -5.87
CA GLN A 188 18.83 -10.40 -5.35
C GLN A 188 20.04 -10.34 -6.26
N THR A 189 19.99 -9.54 -7.32
CA THR A 189 21.23 -9.17 -8.02
C THR A 189 22.00 -8.11 -7.20
N PRO A 190 23.30 -7.91 -7.44
CA PRO A 190 24.12 -6.95 -6.68
C PRO A 190 23.56 -5.53 -6.54
N THR A 191 22.74 -5.08 -7.49
CA THR A 191 22.08 -3.77 -7.50
C THR A 191 20.65 -3.81 -6.99
N GLU A 192 20.02 -4.99 -6.94
CA GLU A 192 18.58 -5.16 -6.65
C GLU A 192 18.30 -5.89 -5.33
N ALA A 193 19.33 -6.22 -4.54
CA ALA A 193 19.14 -6.71 -3.17
C ALA A 193 18.68 -5.57 -2.24
N GLU A 194 17.44 -5.14 -2.39
CA GLU A 194 16.82 -4.11 -1.57
C GLU A 194 15.82 -4.74 -0.59
N ALA A 195 15.71 -4.17 0.61
CA ALA A 195 14.59 -4.46 1.47
C ALA A 195 13.34 -3.77 0.93
N HIS A 196 12.20 -4.47 1.02
CA HIS A 196 10.88 -4.02 0.64
C HIS A 196 9.94 -4.03 1.86
N ILE A 197 8.83 -3.32 1.72
CA ILE A 197 7.79 -3.19 2.75
C ILE A 197 6.57 -3.99 2.30
N ASN A 198 6.26 -5.06 3.02
CA ASN A 198 4.94 -5.68 2.96
C ASN A 198 4.00 -4.93 3.90
N VAL A 199 2.80 -4.62 3.42
CA VAL A 199 1.84 -3.78 4.13
C VAL A 199 0.58 -4.58 4.36
N GLY A 200 0.24 -4.81 5.63
CA GLY A 200 -1.08 -5.28 6.03
C GLY A 200 -1.94 -4.11 6.46
N ILE A 201 -3.17 -4.01 5.97
CA ILE A 201 -4.16 -3.08 6.54
C ILE A 201 -5.02 -3.89 7.50
N ALA A 202 -4.87 -3.61 8.80
CA ALA A 202 -5.61 -4.26 9.87
C ALA A 202 -6.97 -3.60 10.11
N GLU A 203 -7.01 -2.26 10.06
CA GLU A 203 -8.21 -1.46 10.22
C GLU A 203 -8.17 -0.29 9.25
N LEU A 204 -9.32 0.09 8.70
CA LEU A 204 -9.48 1.24 7.81
C LEU A 204 -10.88 1.83 8.01
N GLU A 205 -10.93 3.09 8.42
CA GLU A 205 -12.14 3.91 8.39
C GLU A 205 -12.17 4.65 7.05
N HIS A 206 -13.28 4.54 6.32
CA HIS A 206 -13.41 5.14 5.00
C HIS A 206 -14.83 5.63 4.72
N THR A 207 -14.94 6.54 3.75
CA THR A 207 -16.18 7.04 3.18
C THR A 207 -16.42 6.41 1.81
N ASP A 208 -17.55 6.74 1.18
CA ASP A 208 -17.84 6.32 -0.20
C ASP A 208 -16.93 6.99 -1.25
N GLU A 209 -16.13 7.99 -0.84
CA GLU A 209 -15.14 8.65 -1.70
C GLU A 209 -13.79 7.96 -1.72
N ILE A 210 -13.62 6.87 -0.95
CA ILE A 210 -12.40 6.06 -0.94
C ILE A 210 -12.01 5.66 -2.37
N HIS A 211 -10.75 5.90 -2.72
CA HIS A 211 -10.19 5.58 -4.02
C HIS A 211 -8.72 5.20 -3.89
N GLY A 212 -8.07 4.94 -5.00
CA GLY A 212 -6.67 4.52 -5.09
C GLY A 212 -6.61 3.14 -5.72
N VAL A 213 -5.40 2.64 -6.00
CA VAL A 213 -5.21 1.32 -6.60
C VAL A 213 -5.94 0.26 -5.77
N LEU A 214 -5.74 0.30 -4.45
CA LEU A 214 -6.38 -0.58 -3.48
C LEU A 214 -7.67 0.03 -2.92
N GLY A 215 -7.68 1.34 -2.63
CA GLY A 215 -8.81 1.97 -1.94
C GLY A 215 -10.15 1.86 -2.68
N GLN A 216 -10.16 1.89 -4.01
CA GLN A 216 -11.40 1.73 -4.79
C GLN A 216 -12.10 0.39 -4.55
N THR A 217 -11.36 -0.64 -4.10
CA THR A 217 -11.93 -1.97 -3.78
C THR A 217 -12.94 -1.90 -2.63
N TYR A 218 -12.86 -0.88 -1.77
CA TYR A 218 -13.71 -0.69 -0.60
C TYR A 218 -15.03 0.02 -0.90
N ARG A 219 -15.24 0.51 -2.13
CA ARG A 219 -16.53 1.11 -2.51
C ARG A 219 -17.57 0.04 -2.79
N GLU A 220 -18.83 0.34 -2.48
CA GLU A 220 -19.96 -0.58 -2.68
C GLU A 220 -20.11 -1.05 -4.13
N ASP A 221 -19.87 -0.15 -5.10
CA ASP A 221 -20.00 -0.49 -6.52
C ASP A 221 -18.92 -1.47 -6.99
N HIS A 222 -17.73 -1.43 -6.38
CA HIS A 222 -16.66 -2.41 -6.60
C HIS A 222 -16.89 -3.70 -5.81
N ALA A 223 -17.45 -3.62 -4.61
CA ALA A 223 -17.87 -4.80 -3.86
C ALA A 223 -18.90 -5.62 -4.65
N ALA A 224 -19.88 -4.97 -5.29
CA ALA A 224 -20.84 -5.63 -6.17
C ALA A 224 -20.17 -6.29 -7.37
N ARG A 225 -19.23 -5.60 -8.05
CA ARG A 225 -18.42 -6.21 -9.13
C ARG A 225 -17.68 -7.44 -8.62
N ALA A 226 -17.01 -7.33 -7.47
CA ALA A 226 -16.29 -8.45 -6.88
C ALA A 226 -17.21 -9.64 -6.63
N VAL A 227 -18.39 -9.44 -6.02
CA VAL A 227 -19.41 -10.48 -5.78
C VAL A 227 -19.91 -11.12 -7.08
N ASP A 228 -20.22 -10.33 -8.10
CA ASP A 228 -20.65 -10.85 -9.40
C ASP A 228 -19.55 -11.70 -10.05
N PHE A 229 -18.30 -11.25 -9.96
CA PHE A 229 -17.13 -12.03 -10.34
C PHE A 229 -17.00 -13.30 -9.48
N GLN A 230 -17.20 -13.24 -8.15
CA GLN A 230 -17.13 -14.43 -7.28
C GLN A 230 -18.19 -15.46 -7.67
N HIS A 231 -19.42 -15.05 -7.98
CA HIS A 231 -20.45 -15.96 -8.44
C HIS A 231 -20.09 -16.60 -9.79
N LEU A 232 -19.62 -15.82 -10.76
CA LEU A 232 -19.16 -16.33 -12.05
C LEU A 232 -18.01 -17.35 -11.88
N VAL A 233 -17.05 -17.00 -11.03
CA VAL A 233 -15.82 -17.75 -10.78
C VAL A 233 -16.04 -18.99 -9.91
N ALA A 234 -16.95 -18.95 -8.93
CA ALA A 234 -17.37 -20.10 -8.15
C ALA A 234 -18.04 -21.17 -9.03
N THR A 235 -18.71 -20.74 -10.10
CA THR A 235 -19.24 -21.65 -11.14
C THR A 235 -18.11 -22.31 -11.95
N LEU A 236 -16.90 -21.75 -11.92
CA LEU A 236 -15.72 -22.17 -12.68
C LEU A 236 -14.59 -22.75 -11.80
N HIS A 237 -14.77 -22.90 -10.49
CA HIS A 237 -13.77 -23.40 -9.52
C HIS A 237 -12.43 -22.63 -9.47
N HIS A 238 -12.40 -21.36 -9.85
CA HIS A 238 -11.21 -20.52 -9.75
C HIS A 238 -11.32 -19.54 -8.55
N PRO A 239 -10.23 -18.94 -8.05
CA PRO A 239 -10.29 -17.77 -7.17
C PRO A 239 -10.60 -16.49 -7.95
N VAL A 240 -11.12 -15.48 -7.27
CA VAL A 240 -11.43 -14.17 -7.87
C VAL A 240 -10.13 -13.41 -8.09
N SER A 241 -9.69 -13.36 -9.33
CA SER A 241 -8.55 -12.57 -9.78
C SER A 241 -9.03 -11.58 -10.83
N ALA A 242 -8.53 -10.35 -10.78
CA ALA A 242 -8.80 -9.38 -11.84
C ALA A 242 -8.37 -9.94 -13.21
N ASP A 243 -9.16 -9.68 -14.25
CA ASP A 243 -8.92 -10.17 -15.60
C ASP A 243 -7.74 -9.39 -16.24
N GLY A 244 -6.51 -9.83 -15.96
CA GLY A 244 -5.30 -9.40 -16.65
C GLY A 244 -4.25 -8.71 -15.77
N ALA A 245 -3.15 -8.30 -16.40
CA ALA A 245 -2.04 -7.63 -15.72
C ALA A 245 -2.46 -6.23 -15.23
N GLU A 246 -1.81 -5.73 -14.17
CA GLU A 246 -1.93 -4.33 -13.71
C GLU A 246 -3.35 -3.94 -13.23
N GLY A 247 -4.08 -4.87 -12.61
CA GLY A 247 -5.45 -4.65 -12.16
C GLY A 247 -6.45 -4.42 -13.31
N ALA A 248 -6.14 -4.87 -14.52
CA ALA A 248 -7.05 -4.77 -15.66
C ALA A 248 -8.43 -5.37 -15.35
N GLY A 249 -9.49 -4.70 -15.79
CA GLY A 249 -10.88 -5.06 -15.46
C GLY A 249 -11.32 -4.65 -14.05
N PHE A 250 -10.39 -4.26 -13.18
CA PHE A 250 -10.67 -3.82 -11.82
C PHE A 250 -10.44 -2.31 -11.61
N LEU A 251 -9.34 -1.75 -12.13
CA LEU A 251 -9.05 -0.32 -11.97
C LEU A 251 -10.05 0.55 -12.75
N ASP A 252 -10.54 1.63 -12.12
CA ASP A 252 -11.36 2.65 -12.78
C ASP A 252 -10.59 3.47 -13.85
N GLY A 253 -9.26 3.41 -13.83
CA GLY A 253 -8.40 4.10 -14.80
C GLY A 253 -7.16 3.29 -15.17
N THR A 254 -6.27 3.89 -15.95
CA THR A 254 -4.97 3.27 -16.26
C THR A 254 -4.02 3.35 -15.06
N PRO A 255 -2.99 2.50 -14.94
CA PRO A 255 -1.98 2.62 -13.87
C PRO A 255 -1.39 4.02 -13.73
N ARG A 256 -1.21 4.75 -14.85
CA ARG A 256 -0.72 6.13 -14.86
C ARG A 256 -1.64 7.12 -14.14
N SER A 257 -2.94 6.84 -14.08
CA SER A 257 -3.93 7.68 -13.38
C SER A 257 -3.73 7.70 -11.87
N TYR A 258 -3.05 6.67 -11.34
CA TYR A 258 -2.72 6.53 -9.93
C TYR A 258 -1.29 7.00 -9.62
N GLU A 259 -0.48 7.38 -10.62
CA GLU A 259 0.85 7.95 -10.38
C GLU A 259 0.74 9.26 -9.60
N ALA A 260 1.57 9.41 -8.58
CA ALA A 260 1.79 10.64 -7.82
C ALA A 260 3.18 11.19 -8.12
N SER A 261 3.38 12.50 -7.98
CA SER A 261 4.68 13.12 -8.27
C SER A 261 5.78 12.75 -7.26
N ASP A 262 5.39 12.42 -6.03
CA ASP A 262 6.25 12.03 -4.92
C ASP A 262 5.48 11.14 -3.92
N VAL A 263 6.19 10.40 -3.07
CA VAL A 263 5.56 9.54 -2.04
C VAL A 263 4.71 10.35 -1.04
N LEU A 264 5.03 11.63 -0.82
CA LEU A 264 4.24 12.55 0.01
C LEU A 264 3.32 13.49 -0.79
N ALA A 265 3.20 13.31 -2.11
CA ALA A 265 2.30 14.10 -2.96
C ALA A 265 0.85 13.59 -2.90
N VAL A 266 -0.11 14.47 -3.18
CA VAL A 266 -1.56 14.15 -3.16
C VAL A 266 -2.22 14.43 -4.51
N ASP A 267 -1.47 14.29 -5.60
CA ASP A 267 -1.79 14.79 -6.94
C ASP A 267 -2.15 13.71 -7.97
N CYS A 268 -2.39 12.47 -7.54
CA CYS A 268 -2.95 11.44 -8.41
C CYS A 268 -4.34 11.84 -8.93
N ALA A 269 -4.76 11.31 -10.09
CA ALA A 269 -5.99 11.75 -10.76
C ALA A 269 -7.25 11.57 -9.89
N TYR A 270 -7.24 10.58 -9.00
CA TYR A 270 -8.39 10.20 -8.18
C TYR A 270 -8.34 10.69 -6.73
N THR A 271 -7.38 11.56 -6.37
CA THR A 271 -7.18 12.09 -5.01
C THR A 271 -8.46 12.65 -4.35
N ALA A 272 -9.06 11.89 -3.44
CA ALA A 272 -10.19 12.37 -2.63
C ALA A 272 -9.71 13.37 -1.58
N TYR A 273 -8.50 13.15 -1.08
CA TYR A 273 -7.85 14.01 -0.10
C TYR A 273 -7.72 15.44 -0.61
N ALA A 274 -7.06 15.66 -1.75
CA ALA A 274 -6.85 17.02 -2.25
C ALA A 274 -8.16 17.71 -2.65
N ARG A 275 -9.13 16.98 -3.21
CA ARG A 275 -10.48 17.50 -3.50
C ARG A 275 -11.15 18.05 -2.23
N ALA A 276 -11.10 17.31 -1.13
CA ALA A 276 -11.71 17.74 0.13
C ALA A 276 -11.08 19.04 0.71
N ARG A 277 -9.77 19.30 0.47
CA ARG A 277 -9.15 20.58 0.87
C ARG A 277 -9.51 21.76 -0.05
N GLN A 278 -9.84 21.51 -1.32
CA GLN A 278 -10.27 22.57 -2.23
C GLN A 278 -11.71 23.05 -1.94
N VAL A 279 -12.53 22.21 -1.32
CA VAL A 279 -13.95 22.49 -1.04
C VAL A 279 -14.15 23.18 0.32
N MET A 280 -13.13 23.24 1.19
CA MET A 280 -13.22 23.95 2.48
C MET A 280 -13.27 25.47 2.25
N PRO A 281 -14.36 26.18 2.62
CA PRO A 281 -14.43 27.62 2.47
C PRO A 281 -13.41 28.32 3.36
N VAL A 282 -12.81 29.40 2.85
CA VAL A 282 -11.88 30.33 3.54
C VAL A 282 -12.46 30.97 4.81
N GLN A 283 -13.70 30.67 5.20
CA GLN A 283 -14.35 31.18 6.40
C GLN A 283 -14.58 30.06 7.41
N GLN A 284 -13.53 29.70 8.14
CA GLN A 284 -13.56 29.29 9.55
C GLN A 284 -12.15 28.83 9.94
N MET A 285 -11.26 29.80 10.13
CA MET A 285 -10.11 29.65 11.02
C MET A 285 -10.40 30.50 12.25
N PRO A 286 -10.30 29.96 13.48
CA PRO A 286 -10.34 30.77 14.71
C PRO A 286 -9.17 31.75 14.78
#